data_AF-W1W5Y0-F1
#
_entry.id   AF-W1W5Y0-F1
#
_cell.length_a   1.000
_cell.length_b   1.000
_cell.length_c   1.000
_cell.angle_alpha   90.00
_cell.angle_beta   90.00
_cell.angle_gamma   90.00
#
_symmetry.space_group_name_H-M   'P 1'
#
loop_
_entity.id
_entity.type
_entity.pdbx_description
1 polymer ?
#
loop_
_entity_poly.entity_id
_entity_poly.type
_entity_poly.pdbx_seq_one_letter_code
_entity_poly.pdbx_strand_id
1 'polypeptide(L)'
;AIDAAGEELAQNIEHQSTLWHATPFALIFLLRIFKKALEEQGHNEVARYLVKELTELFIIIAECIRDGLMLEHADPLPSFADMLNEEYLWSEEYDEDEDILRYEEEEVFPDDLFFSFYYYSLQVLLLGKPLLDEANEEEGKLLELLTEIDH
;
A
#
# COMPACT_ATOMS: atom_id res chain seq x y z
N ALA A 1 24.71 -2.17 3.30
CA ALA A 1 24.73 -1.08 2.29
C ALA A 1 23.42 -1.07 1.53
N ILE A 2 22.94 -2.22 1.03
CA ILE A 2 21.59 -2.38 0.47
C ILE A 2 20.53 -2.25 1.59
N ASP A 3 20.77 -2.85 2.75
CA ASP A 3 19.84 -2.76 3.91
C ASP A 3 19.59 -1.31 4.38
N ALA A 4 20.63 -0.46 4.32
CA ALA A 4 20.50 0.96 4.68
C ALA A 4 19.67 1.75 3.66
N ALA A 5 19.69 1.34 2.38
CA ALA A 5 18.86 1.96 1.35
C ALA A 5 17.40 1.50 1.44
N GLY A 6 17.15 0.26 1.87
CA GLY A 6 15.80 -0.24 2.15
C GLY A 6 15.17 0.46 3.35
N GLU A 7 15.94 0.65 4.43
CA GLU A 7 15.49 1.37 5.62
C GLU A 7 15.29 2.86 5.36
N GLU A 8 16.16 3.51 4.57
CA GLU A 8 15.97 4.89 4.12
C GLU A 8 14.74 5.03 3.19
N LEU A 9 14.46 4.03 2.35
CA LEU A 9 13.23 4.01 1.56
C LEU A 9 12.01 3.88 2.47
N ALA A 10 12.01 2.93 3.41
CA ALA A 10 10.92 2.71 4.37
C ALA A 10 10.66 3.93 5.28
N GLN A 11 11.73 4.61 5.71
CA GLN A 11 11.62 5.85 6.46
C GLN A 11 11.09 6.99 5.60
N ASN A 12 11.55 7.15 4.35
CA ASN A 12 11.00 8.18 3.46
C ASN A 12 9.53 7.92 3.08
N ILE A 13 9.16 6.64 3.00
CA ILE A 13 7.79 6.13 2.87
C ILE A 13 6.92 6.56 4.06
N GLU A 14 7.43 6.40 5.28
CA GLU A 14 6.79 6.81 6.53
C GLU A 14 6.72 8.34 6.69
N HIS A 15 7.80 9.05 6.33
CA HIS A 15 8.04 10.45 6.65
C HIS A 15 7.44 11.46 5.65
N GLN A 16 6.80 11.00 4.57
CA GLN A 16 6.20 11.87 3.56
C GLN A 16 4.67 11.85 3.50
N SER A 17 3.95 10.98 4.23
CA SER A 17 2.48 10.82 4.24
C SER A 17 1.78 10.62 2.86
N THR A 18 2.48 10.87 1.75
CA THR A 18 2.02 10.79 0.36
C THR A 18 2.13 9.40 -0.22
N LEU A 19 2.94 8.53 0.40
CA LEU A 19 3.08 7.18 -0.08
C LEU A 19 1.77 6.40 0.01
N TRP A 20 0.95 6.64 1.05
CA TRP A 20 -0.33 5.98 1.23
C TRP A 20 -1.27 6.15 0.03
N HIS A 21 -1.29 7.33 -0.60
CA HIS A 21 -2.17 7.60 -1.73
C HIS A 21 -1.78 6.79 -2.99
N ALA A 22 -0.48 6.57 -3.20
CA ALA A 22 0.02 5.78 -4.32
C ALA A 22 0.04 4.27 -4.02
N THR A 23 0.05 3.87 -2.75
CA THR A 23 0.10 2.46 -2.31
C THR A 23 -0.87 1.54 -3.02
N PRO A 24 -2.20 1.81 -3.10
CA PRO A 24 -3.12 0.87 -3.74
C PRO A 24 -2.79 0.64 -5.23
N PHE A 25 -2.30 1.68 -5.91
CA PHE A 25 -1.87 1.58 -7.32
C PHE A 25 -0.55 0.83 -7.47
N ALA A 26 0.43 1.13 -6.62
CA ALA A 26 1.73 0.47 -6.62
C ALA A 26 1.59 -1.03 -6.32
N LEU A 27 0.76 -1.39 -5.34
CA LEU A 27 0.51 -2.77 -4.94
C LEU A 27 0.02 -3.65 -6.09
N ILE A 28 -0.76 -3.12 -7.04
CA ILE A 28 -1.18 -3.88 -8.24
C ILE A 28 0.05 -4.40 -9.01
N PHE A 29 1.07 -3.57 -9.17
CA PHE A 29 2.29 -3.93 -9.88
C PHE A 29 3.21 -4.77 -9.01
N LEU A 30 3.37 -4.42 -7.73
CA LEU A 30 4.19 -5.18 -6.79
C LEU A 30 3.68 -6.61 -6.62
N LEU A 31 2.37 -6.82 -6.52
CA LEU A 31 1.78 -8.16 -6.41
C LEU A 31 2.00 -8.99 -7.70
N ARG A 32 1.96 -8.35 -8.87
CA ARG A 32 2.29 -9.01 -10.15
C ARG A 32 3.77 -9.40 -10.23
N ILE A 33 4.66 -8.55 -9.71
CA ILE A 33 6.10 -8.84 -9.62
C ILE A 33 6.34 -9.98 -8.64
N PHE A 34 5.73 -9.92 -7.46
CA PHE A 34 5.79 -10.96 -6.43
C PHE A 34 5.40 -12.33 -6.99
N LYS A 35 4.25 -12.42 -7.66
CA LYS A 35 3.81 -13.66 -8.31
C LYS A 35 4.85 -14.23 -9.27
N LYS A 36 5.42 -13.39 -10.15
CA LYS A 36 6.48 -13.83 -11.08
C LYS A 36 7.75 -14.24 -10.35
N ALA A 37 8.09 -13.56 -9.25
CA ALA A 37 9.26 -13.90 -8.45
C ALA A 37 9.09 -15.27 -7.77
N LEU A 38 7.89 -15.58 -7.25
CA LEU A 38 7.55 -16.90 -6.70
C LEU A 38 7.71 -18.02 -7.74
N GLU A 39 7.36 -17.77 -9.00
CA GLU A 39 7.51 -18.75 -10.10
C GLU A 39 8.99 -19.03 -10.44
N GLU A 40 9.90 -18.07 -10.20
CA GLU A 40 11.30 -18.12 -10.65
C GLU A 40 12.33 -18.32 -9.52
N GLN A 41 11.95 -18.18 -8.24
CA GLN A 41 12.87 -18.19 -7.09
C GLN A 41 13.65 -19.50 -6.88
N GLY A 42 13.20 -20.61 -7.47
CA GLY A 42 13.88 -21.90 -7.42
C GLY A 42 15.25 -21.90 -8.11
N HIS A 43 15.42 -21.05 -9.13
CA HIS A 43 16.61 -21.01 -9.98
C HIS A 43 17.13 -19.58 -10.25
N ASN A 44 16.50 -18.55 -9.71
CA ASN A 44 16.91 -17.16 -9.83
C ASN A 44 17.08 -16.49 -8.45
N GLU A 45 18.31 -16.13 -8.10
CA GLU A 45 18.65 -15.49 -6.82
C GLU A 45 18.01 -14.10 -6.67
N VAL A 46 17.87 -13.35 -7.76
CA VAL A 46 17.18 -12.05 -7.75
C VAL A 46 15.69 -12.24 -7.47
N ALA A 47 15.07 -13.28 -8.05
CA ALA A 47 13.67 -13.60 -7.76
C ALA A 47 13.47 -13.98 -6.29
N ARG A 48 14.37 -14.80 -5.72
CA ARG A 48 14.34 -15.15 -4.29
C ARG A 48 14.48 -13.92 -3.39
N TYR A 49 15.40 -13.01 -3.73
CA TYR A 49 15.52 -11.74 -3.04
C TYR A 49 14.23 -10.93 -3.11
N LEU A 50 13.64 -10.78 -4.30
CA LEU A 50 12.38 -10.04 -4.47
C LEU A 50 11.22 -10.65 -3.69
N VAL A 51 11.08 -11.98 -3.63
CA VAL A 51 10.05 -12.64 -2.81
C VAL A 51 10.20 -12.20 -1.36
N LYS A 52 11.40 -12.31 -0.79
CA LYS A 52 11.68 -11.93 0.60
C LYS A 52 11.30 -10.47 0.88
N GLU A 53 11.83 -9.54 0.11
CA GLU A 53 11.65 -8.10 0.38
C GLU A 53 10.20 -7.65 0.14
N LEU A 54 9.50 -8.23 -0.84
CA LEU A 54 8.10 -7.91 -1.10
C LEU A 54 7.18 -8.49 -0.02
N THR A 55 7.47 -9.68 0.51
CA THR A 55 6.73 -10.22 1.66
C THR A 55 6.89 -9.32 2.88
N GLU A 56 8.12 -8.90 3.21
CA GLU A 56 8.39 -7.97 4.32
C GLU A 56 7.64 -6.64 4.13
N LEU A 57 7.66 -6.07 2.92
CA LEU A 57 6.91 -4.86 2.59
C LEU A 57 5.39 -5.05 2.76
N PHE A 58 4.84 -6.17 2.30
CA PHE A 58 3.40 -6.45 2.41
C PHE A 58 2.97 -6.62 3.87
N ILE A 59 3.82 -7.19 4.73
CA ILE A 59 3.58 -7.28 6.17
C ILE A 59 3.47 -5.88 6.78
N ILE A 60 4.44 -5.01 6.50
CA ILE A 60 4.44 -3.62 7.01
C ILE A 60 3.15 -2.90 6.59
N ILE A 61 2.79 -3.00 5.31
CA ILE A 61 1.57 -2.37 4.80
C ILE A 61 0.32 -2.94 5.48
N ALA A 62 0.24 -4.27 5.64
CA ALA A 62 -0.88 -4.92 6.30
C ALA A 62 -0.99 -4.55 7.79
N GLU A 63 0.12 -4.41 8.50
CA GLU A 63 0.15 -3.98 9.91
C GLU A 63 -0.37 -2.55 10.04
N CYS A 64 0.08 -1.63 9.18
CA CYS A 64 -0.43 -0.27 9.15
C CYS A 64 -1.93 -0.20 8.79
N ILE A 65 -2.40 -1.03 7.86
CA ILE A 65 -3.83 -1.12 7.51
C ILE A 65 -4.64 -1.60 8.70
N ARG A 66 -4.20 -2.66 9.39
CA ARG A 66 -4.85 -3.17 10.59
C ARG A 66 -5.00 -2.08 11.64
N ASP A 67 -3.92 -1.34 11.89
CA ASP A 67 -3.91 -0.29 12.89
C ASP A 67 -4.82 0.89 12.47
N GLY A 68 -4.83 1.23 11.17
CA GLY A 68 -5.73 2.24 10.60
C GLY A 68 -7.22 1.86 10.70
N LEU A 69 -7.56 0.58 10.53
CA LEU A 69 -8.93 0.07 10.67
C LEU A 69 -9.46 0.10 12.12
N MET A 70 -8.59 0.29 13.12
CA MET A 70 -9.01 0.44 14.52
C MET A 70 -9.41 1.87 14.90
N LEU A 71 -9.18 2.83 14.00
CA LEU A 71 -9.51 4.24 14.19
C LEU A 71 -10.88 4.58 13.59
N GLU A 72 -11.42 5.74 13.95
CA GLU A 72 -12.60 6.28 13.26
C GLU A 72 -12.22 6.62 11.82
N HIS A 73 -12.99 6.11 10.86
CA HIS A 73 -12.76 6.29 9.44
C HIS A 73 -14.08 6.45 8.69
N ALA A 74 -14.07 7.16 7.57
CA ALA A 74 -15.21 7.25 6.66
C ALA A 74 -15.47 5.89 5.96
N ASP A 75 -16.59 5.82 5.22
CA ASP A 75 -16.81 4.73 4.27
C ASP A 75 -15.88 4.90 3.05
N PRO A 76 -15.35 3.80 2.47
CA PRO A 76 -14.51 3.90 1.29
C PRO A 76 -15.34 4.25 0.05
N LEU A 77 -14.68 4.81 -0.96
CA LEU A 77 -15.29 5.11 -2.25
C LEU A 77 -15.82 3.83 -2.93
N PRO A 78 -16.92 3.90 -3.70
CA PRO A 78 -17.58 2.72 -4.27
C PRO A 78 -16.72 1.88 -5.23
N SER A 79 -15.76 2.51 -5.92
CA SER A 79 -14.87 1.83 -6.87
C SER A 79 -13.43 2.31 -6.74
N PHE A 80 -12.49 1.40 -7.02
CA PHE A 80 -11.05 1.68 -7.01
C PHE A 80 -10.67 2.86 -7.93
N ALA A 81 -11.36 2.96 -9.09
CA ALA A 81 -11.09 4.01 -10.07
C ALA A 81 -11.58 5.38 -9.60
N ASP A 82 -12.49 5.44 -8.63
CA ASP A 82 -13.09 6.69 -8.16
C ASP A 82 -12.06 7.52 -7.40
N MET A 83 -11.00 6.89 -6.85
CA MET A 83 -9.83 7.57 -6.28
C MET A 83 -9.05 8.43 -7.30
N LEU A 84 -9.35 8.29 -8.60
CA LEU A 84 -8.74 9.06 -9.69
C LEU A 84 -9.69 10.11 -10.29
N ASN A 85 -10.86 10.34 -9.68
CA ASN A 85 -11.78 11.38 -10.15
C ASN A 85 -11.14 12.76 -10.06
N GLU A 86 -11.44 13.61 -11.04
CA GLU A 86 -10.90 14.99 -11.14
C GLU A 86 -11.13 15.81 -9.87
N GLU A 87 -12.25 15.58 -9.18
CA GLU A 87 -12.60 16.27 -7.92
C GLU A 87 -11.58 16.08 -6.79
N TYR A 88 -10.75 15.04 -6.88
CA TYR A 88 -9.70 14.74 -5.90
C TYR A 88 -8.31 15.17 -6.36
N LEU A 89 -8.16 15.46 -7.66
CA LEU A 89 -6.88 15.84 -8.25
C LEU A 89 -6.62 17.34 -8.04
N TRP A 90 -5.41 17.75 -8.40
CA TRP A 90 -5.06 19.17 -8.46
C TRP A 90 -5.58 19.75 -9.76
N SER A 91 -6.02 21.01 -9.73
CA SER A 91 -6.41 21.72 -10.94
C SER A 91 -5.28 21.67 -11.97
N GLU A 92 -5.63 21.46 -13.24
CA GLU A 92 -4.66 21.59 -14.34
C GLU A 92 -4.13 23.02 -14.44
N GLU A 93 -4.97 24.00 -14.13
CA GLU A 93 -4.57 25.41 -14.04
C GLU A 93 -4.01 25.69 -12.64
N TYR A 94 -2.71 25.96 -12.57
CA TYR A 94 -2.03 26.31 -11.31
C TYR A 94 -2.52 27.66 -10.76
N ASP A 95 -2.99 27.66 -9.52
CA ASP A 95 -3.37 28.84 -8.75
C ASP A 95 -2.67 28.81 -7.39
N GLU A 96 -1.69 29.70 -7.20
CA GLU A 96 -0.87 29.75 -5.97
C GLU A 96 -1.71 30.02 -4.72
N ASP A 97 -2.74 30.86 -4.80
CA ASP A 97 -3.56 31.23 -3.64
C ASP A 97 -4.48 30.06 -3.24
N GLU A 98 -5.08 29.38 -4.22
CA GLU A 98 -5.93 28.19 -3.98
C GLU A 98 -5.12 26.99 -3.48
N ASP A 99 -3.94 26.77 -4.06
CA ASP A 99 -3.02 25.70 -3.70
C ASP A 99 -2.50 25.87 -2.25
N ILE A 100 -2.17 27.10 -1.85
CA ILE A 100 -1.77 27.41 -0.48
C ILE A 100 -2.91 27.14 0.51
N LEU A 101 -4.14 27.55 0.19
CA LEU A 101 -5.29 27.32 1.05
C LEU A 101 -5.53 25.82 1.29
N ARG A 102 -5.41 24.99 0.25
CA ARG A 102 -5.55 23.53 0.37
C ARG A 102 -4.49 22.90 1.29
N TYR A 103 -3.27 23.45 1.33
CA TYR A 103 -2.24 23.02 2.29
C TYR A 103 -2.44 23.58 3.69
N GLU A 104 -2.87 24.84 3.82
CA GLU A 104 -3.03 25.53 5.11
C GLU A 104 -4.26 25.04 5.90
N GLU A 105 -5.32 24.61 5.20
CA GLU A 105 -6.55 24.11 5.82
C GLU A 105 -6.45 22.63 6.27
N GLU A 106 -5.31 21.97 6.03
CA GLU A 106 -5.06 20.54 6.32
C GLU A 106 -6.06 19.54 5.66
N GLU A 107 -7.06 20.01 4.90
CA GLU A 107 -8.00 19.22 4.11
C GLU A 107 -7.41 18.81 2.74
N VAL A 108 -6.19 18.24 2.76
CA VAL A 108 -5.49 17.85 1.51
C VAL A 108 -6.27 16.77 0.76
N PHE A 109 -6.92 15.85 1.50
CA PHE A 109 -7.79 14.80 0.97
C PHE A 109 -9.05 14.68 1.84
N PRO A 110 -10.24 14.52 1.21
CA PRO A 110 -11.45 14.12 1.91
C PRO A 110 -11.29 12.79 2.66
N ASP A 111 -12.00 12.61 3.77
CA ASP A 111 -11.87 11.43 4.64
C ASP A 111 -12.16 10.10 3.92
N ASP A 112 -13.13 10.10 3.00
CA ASP A 112 -13.52 8.92 2.20
C ASP A 112 -12.41 8.52 1.21
N LEU A 113 -11.80 9.48 0.54
CA LEU A 113 -10.63 9.26 -0.31
C LEU A 113 -9.45 8.78 0.51
N PHE A 114 -9.16 9.43 1.64
CA PHE A 114 -8.06 9.05 2.52
C PHE A 114 -8.20 7.59 2.96
N PHE A 115 -9.38 7.20 3.45
CA PHE A 115 -9.63 5.83 3.87
C PHE A 115 -9.64 4.84 2.70
N SER A 116 -10.07 5.26 1.51
CA SER A 116 -10.06 4.42 0.30
C SER A 116 -8.67 3.91 -0.03
N PHE A 117 -7.61 4.67 0.25
CA PHE A 117 -6.24 4.21 0.03
C PHE A 117 -5.88 3.00 0.90
N TYR A 118 -6.30 2.98 2.17
CA TYR A 118 -6.12 1.84 3.06
C TYR A 118 -6.99 0.66 2.62
N TYR A 119 -8.27 0.93 2.38
CA TYR A 119 -9.23 -0.09 1.98
C TYR A 119 -8.81 -0.80 0.69
N TYR A 120 -8.50 -0.06 -0.36
CA TYR A 120 -8.12 -0.67 -1.64
C TYR A 120 -6.71 -1.28 -1.63
N SER A 121 -5.80 -0.79 -0.79
CA SER A 121 -4.52 -1.47 -0.55
C SER A 121 -4.75 -2.86 0.05
N LEU A 122 -5.64 -2.97 1.05
CA LEU A 122 -6.04 -4.25 1.61
C LEU A 122 -6.66 -5.16 0.55
N GLN A 123 -7.62 -4.65 -0.24
CA GLN A 123 -8.27 -5.44 -1.29
C GLN A 123 -7.24 -6.04 -2.26
N VAL A 124 -6.20 -5.28 -2.63
CA VAL A 124 -5.12 -5.80 -3.48
C VAL A 124 -4.30 -6.86 -2.76
N LEU A 125 -3.92 -6.67 -1.49
CA LEU A 125 -3.18 -7.67 -0.71
C LEU A 125 -3.97 -8.97 -0.50
N LEU A 126 -5.28 -8.88 -0.28
CA LEU A 126 -6.16 -10.05 -0.14
C LEU A 126 -6.17 -10.93 -1.39
N LEU A 127 -6.03 -10.36 -2.59
CA LEU A 127 -5.86 -11.12 -3.83
C LEU A 127 -4.57 -11.95 -3.86
N GLY A 128 -3.58 -11.58 -3.05
CA GLY A 128 -2.32 -12.29 -2.89
C GLY A 128 -2.39 -13.49 -1.95
N LYS A 129 -3.42 -13.61 -1.09
CA LYS A 129 -3.54 -14.71 -0.10
C LYS A 129 -3.29 -16.11 -0.69
N PRO A 130 -3.84 -16.48 -1.87
CA PRO A 130 -3.63 -17.81 -2.45
C PRO A 130 -2.20 -18.09 -2.93
N LEU A 131 -1.33 -17.07 -2.96
CA LEU A 131 0.07 -17.19 -3.39
C LEU A 131 1.02 -17.50 -2.23
N LEU A 132 0.59 -17.31 -0.98
CA LEU A 132 1.42 -17.39 0.20
C LEU A 132 1.56 -18.85 0.68
N ASP A 133 2.79 -19.24 1.01
CA ASP A 133 3.10 -20.55 1.60
C ASP A 133 3.08 -20.47 3.14
N GLU A 134 2.10 -21.13 3.77
CA GLU A 134 1.97 -21.23 5.23
C GLU A 134 3.21 -21.87 5.89
N ALA A 135 3.97 -22.70 5.17
CA ALA A 135 5.19 -23.31 5.70
C ALA A 135 6.39 -22.34 5.74
N ASN A 136 6.31 -21.21 5.04
CA ASN A 136 7.32 -20.16 5.08
C ASN A 136 6.98 -19.19 6.23
N GLU A 137 7.97 -18.85 7.07
CA GLU A 137 7.78 -18.03 8.28
C GLU A 137 7.16 -16.65 7.99
N GLU A 138 7.71 -15.91 7.03
CA GLU A 138 7.25 -14.55 6.72
C GLU A 138 5.94 -14.58 5.91
N GLU A 139 5.82 -15.50 4.95
CA GLU A 139 4.58 -15.63 4.17
C GLU A 139 3.42 -16.14 5.04
N GLY A 140 3.70 -17.02 5.99
CA GLY A 140 2.75 -17.48 7.01
C GLY A 140 2.30 -16.34 7.93
N LYS A 141 3.24 -15.50 8.40
CA LYS A 141 2.91 -14.29 9.18
C LYS A 141 1.99 -13.36 8.39
N LEU A 142 2.30 -13.10 7.13
CA LEU A 142 1.47 -12.26 6.26
C LEU A 142 0.08 -12.87 6.07
N LEU A 143 -0.01 -14.18 5.86
CA LEU A 143 -1.28 -14.89 5.68
C LEU A 143 -2.17 -14.83 6.93
N GLU A 144 -1.58 -14.99 8.11
CA GLU A 144 -2.27 -14.85 9.41
C GLU A 144 -2.84 -13.44 9.53
N LEU A 145 -1.99 -12.42 9.34
CA LEU A 145 -2.39 -11.02 9.43
C LEU A 145 -3.51 -10.66 8.45
N LEU A 146 -3.41 -11.07 7.19
CA LEU A 146 -4.47 -10.85 6.18
C LEU A 146 -5.74 -11.66 6.44
N THR A 147 -5.70 -12.68 7.30
CA THR A 147 -6.88 -13.42 7.71
C THR A 147 -7.56 -12.76 8.91
N GLU A 148 -6.78 -12.19 9.83
CA GLU A 148 -7.30 -11.39 10.95
C GLU A 148 -8.02 -10.13 10.47
N ILE A 149 -7.48 -9.43 9.47
CA ILE A 149 -8.04 -8.17 8.97
C ILE A 149 -9.32 -8.37 8.12
N ASP A 150 -9.47 -9.53 7.48
CA ASP A 150 -10.58 -9.86 6.56
C ASP A 150 -11.89 -10.25 7.30
N HIS A 151 -11.88 -10.26 8.63
CA HIS A 151 -12.98 -10.70 9.50
C HIS A 151 -13.52 -9.57 10.38
#